data_AF-A0A9D2LM26-F1
#
_entry.id   AF-A0A9D2LM26-F1
#
_cell.length_a   1.000
_cell.length_b   1.000
_cell.length_c   1.000
_cell.angle_alpha   90.00
_cell.angle_beta   90.00
_cell.angle_gamma   90.00
#
_symmetry.space_group_name_H-M   'P 1'
#
loop_
_entity.id
_entity.type
_entity.pdbx_description
1 polymer ?
#
loop_
_entity_poly.entity_id
_entity_poly.type
_entity_poly.pdbx_seq_one_letter_code
_entity_poly.pdbx_strand_id
1 'polypeptide(L)'
;MRTVLGYVLNMLPYMLLMTPLYLLVRWGYRRLLCQNFLTNWYHEAGLLLFVLFLTGLASQTIIPKLEFSEAGVHLMGYGGPLRINLIPFRIFFDSLREVGNGNALYVLISLVGN
;
A
#
# COMPACT_ATOMS: atom_id res chain seq x y z
N MET A 1 0.41 12.05 -18.33
CA MET A 1 -0.69 12.61 -17.49
C MET A 1 -1.87 11.65 -17.30
N ARG A 2 -2.40 10.99 -18.34
CA ARG A 2 -3.52 10.02 -18.19
C ARG A 2 -3.27 8.89 -17.18
N THR A 3 -2.04 8.39 -17.11
CA THR A 3 -1.68 7.26 -16.22
C THR A 3 -1.73 7.65 -14.74
N VAL A 4 -1.19 8.82 -14.37
CA VAL A 4 -1.22 9.33 -12.99
C VAL A 4 -2.65 9.61 -12.54
N LEU A 5 -3.46 10.24 -13.40
CA LEU A 5 -4.89 10.43 -13.17
C LEU A 5 -5.63 9.10 -12.97
N GLY A 6 -5.29 8.07 -13.76
CA GLY A 6 -5.85 6.73 -13.59
C GLY A 6 -5.55 6.12 -12.22
N TYR A 7 -4.33 6.30 -11.69
CA TYR A 7 -4.00 5.85 -10.33
C TYR A 7 -4.81 6.60 -9.28
N VAL A 8 -4.91 7.94 -9.38
CA VAL A 8 -5.69 8.74 -8.43
C VAL A 8 -7.17 8.32 -8.44
N LEU A 9 -7.74 8.11 -9.63
CA LEU A 9 -9.12 7.65 -9.77
C LEU A 9 -9.34 6.25 -9.19
N ASN A 10 -8.38 5.35 -9.34
CA ASN A 10 -8.44 4.02 -8.75
C ASN A 10 -8.31 4.03 -7.22
N MET A 11 -7.70 5.06 -6.62
CA MET A 11 -7.64 5.22 -5.17
C MET A 11 -8.96 5.71 -4.56
N LEU A 12 -9.72 6.54 -5.28
CA LEU A 12 -10.98 7.15 -4.80
C LEU A 12 -11.98 6.16 -4.18
N PRO A 13 -12.32 5.00 -4.79
CA PRO A 13 -13.28 4.08 -4.19
C PRO A 13 -12.84 3.56 -2.81
N TYR A 14 -11.54 3.29 -2.63
CA TYR A 14 -10.99 2.86 -1.35
C TYR A 14 -11.02 3.99 -0.32
N MET A 15 -10.69 5.21 -0.73
CA MET A 15 -10.81 6.39 0.13
C MET A 15 -12.28 6.60 0.57
N LEU A 16 -13.23 6.54 -0.36
CA LEU A 16 -14.66 6.68 -0.07
C LEU A 16 -15.16 5.61 0.90
N LEU A 17 -14.80 4.35 0.71
CA LEU A 17 -15.12 3.26 1.66
C LEU A 17 -14.50 3.47 3.05
N MET A 18 -13.32 4.08 3.11
CA MET A 18 -12.66 4.36 4.38
C MET A 18 -13.28 5.52 5.15
N THR A 19 -13.94 6.48 4.47
CA THR A 19 -14.59 7.61 5.15
C THR A 19 -15.61 7.19 6.22
N PRO A 20 -16.63 6.33 5.95
CA PRO A 20 -17.56 5.90 6.99
C PRO A 20 -16.88 5.05 8.05
N LEU A 21 -15.90 4.22 7.68
CA LEU A 21 -15.16 3.38 8.63
C LEU A 21 -14.42 4.23 9.66
N TYR A 22 -13.67 5.23 9.20
CA TYR A 22 -12.95 6.17 10.06
C TYR A 22 -13.91 6.91 11.00
N LEU A 23 -15.05 7.40 10.48
CA LEU A 23 -16.05 8.09 11.30
C LEU A 23 -16.67 7.19 12.37
N LEU A 24 -16.98 5.92 12.04
CA LEU A 24 -17.51 4.95 12.99
C LEU A 24 -16.51 4.63 14.11
N VAL A 25 -15.25 4.37 13.75
CA VAL A 25 -14.17 4.11 14.72
C VAL A 25 -13.98 5.32 15.62
N ARG A 26 -13.96 6.53 15.04
CA ARG A 26 -13.80 7.77 15.80
C ARG A 26 -14.98 8.02 16.73
N TRP A 27 -16.20 7.73 16.28
CA TRP A 27 -17.41 7.86 17.10
C TRP A 27 -17.42 6.88 18.26
N GLY A 28 -17.06 5.61 18.02
CA GLY A 28 -16.90 4.59 19.07
C GLY A 28 -15.83 4.97 20.09
N TYR A 29 -14.67 5.44 19.61
CA TYR A 29 -13.57 5.90 20.46
C TYR A 29 -13.99 7.06 21.38
N ARG A 30 -14.69 8.06 20.84
CA ARG A 30 -15.23 9.19 21.63
C ARG A 30 -16.25 8.75 22.68
N ARG A 31 -17.10 7.77 22.35
CA ARG A 31 -18.11 7.24 23.28
C ARG A 31 -17.49 6.42 24.41
N LEU A 32 -16.45 5.63 24.12
CA LEU A 32 -15.84 4.72 25.08
C LEU A 32 -14.83 5.40 26.02
N LEU A 33 -14.14 6.46 25.59
CA LEU A 33 -13.04 7.07 26.36
C LEU A 33 -13.37 8.42 27.03
N CYS A 34 -14.63 8.83 27.08
CA CYS A 34 -15.11 10.00 27.84
C CYS A 34 -14.33 11.33 27.63
N GLN A 35 -14.82 12.09 26.66
CA GLN A 35 -15.18 13.53 26.71
C GLN A 35 -14.18 14.69 26.86
N ASN A 36 -12.87 14.52 27.09
CA ASN A 36 -11.98 15.70 27.24
C ASN A 36 -10.96 15.94 26.11
N PHE A 37 -11.23 15.45 24.90
CA PHE A 37 -10.45 15.86 23.74
C PHE A 37 -11.02 17.15 23.16
N LEU A 38 -10.38 18.28 23.50
CA LEU A 38 -10.50 19.55 22.78
C LEU A 38 -9.89 19.40 21.38
N THR A 39 -10.49 18.56 20.54
CA THR A 39 -10.09 18.43 19.14
C THR A 39 -10.74 19.52 18.34
N ASN A 40 -9.92 20.41 17.79
CA ASN A 40 -10.38 21.43 16.86
C ASN A 40 -10.83 20.76 15.55
N TRP A 41 -11.91 21.25 14.94
CA TRP A 41 -12.47 20.74 13.68
C TRP A 41 -11.40 20.66 12.58
N TYR A 42 -10.45 21.60 12.54
CA TYR A 42 -9.32 21.56 11.59
C TYR A 42 -8.39 20.35 11.80
N HIS A 43 -8.15 19.96 13.05
CA HIS A 43 -7.32 18.78 13.34
C HIS A 43 -8.02 17.49 12.89
N GLU A 44 -9.33 17.42 13.05
CA GLU A 44 -10.09 16.25 12.62
C GLU A 44 -10.18 16.12 11.11
N ALA A 45 -10.38 17.24 10.42
CA ALA A 45 -10.33 17.29 8.96
C ALA A 45 -8.94 16.87 8.45
N GLY A 46 -7.87 17.38 9.06
CA GLY A 46 -6.50 16.99 8.71
C GLY A 46 -6.21 15.50 8.94
N LEU A 47 -6.66 14.96 10.08
CA LEU A 47 -6.47 13.54 10.40
C LEU A 47 -7.25 12.64 9.44
N LEU A 48 -8.50 13.01 9.11
CA LEU A 48 -9.30 12.30 8.12
C LEU A 48 -8.59 12.30 6.76
N LEU A 49 -8.13 13.46 6.28
CA LEU A 49 -7.45 13.59 4.99
C LEU A 49 -6.16 12.74 4.96
N PHE A 50 -5.40 12.75 6.05
CA PHE A 50 -4.20 11.93 6.21
C PHE A 50 -4.51 10.43 6.13
N VAL A 51 -5.53 9.95 6.84
CA VAL A 51 -5.96 8.54 6.80
C VAL A 51 -6.43 8.15 5.39
N LEU A 52 -7.19 9.01 4.72
CA LEU A 52 -7.62 8.77 3.34
C LEU A 52 -6.44 8.67 2.39
N PHE A 53 -5.47 9.58 2.50
CA PHE A 53 -4.26 9.54 1.70
C PHE A 53 -3.48 8.22 1.89
N LEU A 54 -3.25 7.82 3.14
CA LEU A 54 -2.58 6.55 3.44
C LEU A 54 -3.35 5.35 2.90
N THR A 55 -4.68 5.38 2.96
CA THR A 55 -5.53 4.30 2.45
C THR A 55 -5.46 4.20 0.92
N GLY A 56 -5.49 5.33 0.22
CA GLY A 56 -5.31 5.36 -1.23
C GLY A 56 -3.93 4.85 -1.64
N LEU A 57 -2.88 5.25 -0.92
CA LEU A 57 -1.52 4.75 -1.16
C LEU A 57 -1.44 3.23 -0.93
N ALA A 58 -1.97 2.76 0.20
CA ALA A 58 -2.03 1.34 0.56
C ALA A 58 -2.80 0.51 -0.48
N SER A 59 -3.88 1.05 -1.05
CA SER A 59 -4.63 0.39 -2.11
C SER A 59 -3.77 0.08 -3.34
N GLN A 60 -2.84 0.97 -3.71
CA GLN A 60 -1.98 0.75 -4.88
C GLN A 60 -0.75 -0.11 -4.58
N THR A 61 -0.26 -0.10 -3.33
CA THR A 61 1.00 -0.77 -2.97
C THR A 61 0.80 -2.13 -2.30
N ILE A 62 -0.32 -2.33 -1.58
CA ILE A 62 -0.60 -3.54 -0.81
C ILE A 62 -1.54 -4.46 -1.59
N ILE A 63 -2.53 -3.93 -2.30
CA ILE A 63 -3.55 -4.72 -3.01
C ILE A 63 -3.11 -4.90 -4.47
N PRO A 64 -2.72 -6.12 -4.90
CA PRO A 64 -2.39 -6.36 -6.30
C PRO A 64 -3.67 -6.29 -7.14
N LYS A 65 -3.54 -5.84 -8.40
CA LYS A 65 -4.69 -5.88 -9.32
C LYS A 65 -5.09 -7.32 -9.60
N LEU A 66 -6.37 -7.62 -9.37
CA LEU A 66 -7.01 -8.89 -9.72
C LEU A 66 -7.52 -8.76 -11.17
N GLU A 67 -6.96 -9.54 -12.09
CA GLU A 67 -7.49 -9.68 -13.45
C GLU A 67 -8.25 -11.00 -13.57
N PHE A 68 -9.46 -10.92 -14.12
CA PHE A 68 -10.28 -12.09 -14.44
C PHE A 68 -9.99 -12.49 -15.88
N SER A 69 -9.32 -13.61 -16.07
CA SER A 69 -9.08 -14.24 -17.38
C SER A 69 -9.97 -15.47 -17.53
N GLU A 70 -10.11 -16.00 -18.74
CA GLU A 70 -10.84 -17.25 -19.00
C GLU A 70 -10.25 -18.46 -18.23
N ALA A 71 -9.01 -18.36 -17.75
CA ALA A 71 -8.35 -19.35 -16.91
C ALA A 71 -8.51 -19.15 -15.39
N GLY A 72 -9.25 -18.11 -14.95
CA GLY A 72 -9.51 -17.82 -13.54
C GLY A 72 -9.03 -16.44 -13.08
N VAL A 73 -9.00 -16.23 -11.76
CA VAL A 73 -8.57 -14.98 -11.13
C VAL A 73 -7.05 -14.97 -10.98
N HIS A 74 -6.36 -14.05 -11.65
CA HIS A 74 -4.91 -13.90 -11.57
C HIS A 74 -4.53 -12.58 -10.91
N LEU A 75 -3.58 -12.63 -9.96
CA LEU A 75 -2.95 -11.45 -9.38
C LEU A 75 -1.85 -10.99 -10.34
N MET A 76 -2.00 -9.82 -10.97
CA MET A 76 -0.91 -9.21 -11.72
C MET A 76 0.18 -8.74 -10.74
N GLY A 77 1.31 -9.46 -10.71
CA GLY A 77 2.58 -8.86 -10.33
C GLY A 77 3.03 -7.95 -11.48
N TYR A 78 3.51 -6.74 -11.19
CA TYR A 78 4.18 -5.91 -12.20
C TYR A 78 5.37 -6.70 -12.77
N GLY A 79 5.19 -7.30 -13.95
CA GLY A 79 6.21 -8.08 -14.66
C GLY A 79 6.23 -9.59 -14.34
N GLY A 80 5.49 -10.38 -15.13
CA GLY A 80 5.66 -11.83 -15.21
C GLY A 80 4.96 -12.67 -14.12
N PRO A 81 4.99 -14.02 -14.25
CA PRO A 81 4.34 -14.94 -13.32
C PRO A 81 4.90 -14.73 -11.90
N LEU A 82 4.01 -14.32 -10.98
CA LEU A 82 4.20 -14.19 -9.53
C LEU A 82 5.66 -14.05 -9.05
N ARG A 83 6.26 -12.86 -9.22
CA ARG A 83 7.45 -12.44 -8.46
C ARG A 83 7.13 -11.39 -7.41
N ILE A 84 5.96 -11.48 -6.76
CA ILE A 84 5.68 -10.64 -5.59
C ILE A 84 6.46 -11.24 -4.42
N ASN A 85 7.59 -10.63 -4.09
CA ASN A 85 8.46 -11.12 -3.02
C ASN A 85 7.95 -10.60 -1.67
N LEU A 86 6.99 -11.32 -1.07
CA LEU A 86 6.36 -10.98 0.21
C LEU A 86 7.28 -11.22 1.42
N ILE A 87 8.47 -11.80 1.20
CA ILE A 87 9.42 -12.09 2.28
C ILE A 87 10.27 -10.84 2.52
N PRO A 88 10.11 -10.14 3.65
CA PRO A 88 10.93 -8.98 3.95
C PRO A 88 12.41 -9.40 4.01
N PHE A 89 13.29 -8.53 3.50
CA PHE A 89 14.74 -8.72 3.46
C PHE A 89 15.27 -9.86 2.58
N ARG A 90 14.44 -10.57 1.80
CA ARG A 90 14.93 -11.64 0.93
C ARG A 90 15.99 -11.17 -0.08
N ILE A 91 15.86 -9.96 -0.62
CA ILE A 91 16.86 -9.39 -1.55
C ILE A 91 18.23 -9.27 -0.87
N PHE A 92 18.28 -8.95 0.43
CA PHE A 92 19.54 -8.89 1.19
C PHE A 92 20.14 -10.29 1.40
N PHE A 93 19.32 -11.29 1.76
CA PHE A 93 19.80 -12.66 1.96
C PHE A 93 20.24 -13.33 0.64
N ASP A 94 19.48 -13.13 -0.44
CA ASP A 94 19.82 -13.64 -1.77
C ASP A 94 21.11 -12.98 -2.28
N SER A 95 21.26 -11.67 -2.06
CA SER A 95 22.49 -10.93 -2.36
C SER A 95 23.71 -11.43 -1.60
N LEU A 96 23.58 -11.68 -0.29
CA LEU A 96 24.69 -12.21 0.53
C LEU A 96 25.11 -13.63 0.09
N ARG A 97 24.13 -14.46 -0.29
CA ARG A 97 24.39 -15.80 -0.80
C ARG A 97 25.09 -15.78 -2.17
N GLU A 98 24.70 -14.88 -3.06
CA GLU A 98 25.35 -14.73 -4.38
C GLU A 98 26.75 -14.11 -4.30
N VAL A 99 27.00 -13.20 -3.35
CA VAL A 99 28.35 -12.70 -3.06
C VAL A 99 29.28 -13.84 -2.61
N GLY A 100 28.78 -14.75 -1.77
CA GLY A 100 29.49 -15.97 -1.38
C GLY A 100 29.81 -16.92 -2.55
N ASN A 101 29.00 -16.85 -3.62
CA ASN A 101 29.18 -17.63 -4.85
C ASN A 101 30.03 -16.88 -5.92
N GLY A 102 30.61 -15.73 -5.58
CA GLY A 102 31.52 -14.97 -6.45
C GLY A 102 30.85 -13.92 -7.35
N ASN A 103 29.54 -13.68 -7.22
CA ASN A 103 28.80 -12.75 -8.08
C ASN A 103 28.46 -11.43 -7.36
N ALA A 104 29.50 -10.66 -6.99
CA ALA A 104 29.33 -9.40 -6.26
C ALA A 104 28.54 -8.32 -7.04
N LEU A 105 28.47 -8.43 -8.37
CA LEU A 105 27.70 -7.53 -9.24
C LEU A 105 26.19 -7.67 -9.04
N TYR A 106 25.71 -8.80 -8.51
CA TYR A 106 24.29 -9.01 -8.23
C TYR A 106 23.74 -8.00 -7.21
N VAL A 107 24.55 -7.61 -6.22
CA VAL A 107 24.19 -6.62 -5.20
C VAL A 107 23.95 -5.24 -5.85
N LEU A 108 24.85 -4.84 -6.75
CA LEU A 108 24.76 -3.57 -7.47
C LEU A 108 23.54 -3.54 -8.39
N ILE A 109 23.30 -4.62 -9.14
CA ILE A 109 22.16 -4.74 -10.05
C ILE A 109 20.84 -4.76 -9.27
N SER A 110 20.78 -5.47 -8.13
CA SER A 110 19.55 -5.56 -7.32
C SER A 110 19.23 -4.30 -6.52
N LEU A 111 20.24 -3.48 -6.17
CA LEU A 111 20.05 -2.22 -5.44
C LEU A 111 19.86 -1.00 -6.35
N VAL A 112 20.51 -0.97 -7.52
CA VAL A 112 20.50 0.19 -8.44
C VAL A 112 19.57 -0.06 -9.64
N GLY A 113 19.43 -1.30 -10.07
CA GLY A 113 18.73 -1.71 -11.30
C GLY A 113 17.34 -2.29 -11.05
N ASN A 114 16.57 -1.67 -10.15
CA ASN A 114 15.13 -1.93 -10.01
C ASN A 114 14.33 -0.65 -10.23
#